data_AF-A0A7C4SA56-F1
#
_entry.id   AF-A0A7C4SA56-F1
#
_cell.length_a   1.000
_cell.length_b   1.000
_cell.length_c   1.000
_cell.angle_alpha   90.00
_cell.angle_beta   90.00
_cell.angle_gamma   90.00
#
_symmetry.space_group_name_H-M   'P 1'
#
loop_
_entity.id
_entity.type
_entity.pdbx_description
1 polymer ?
#
loop_
_entity_poly.entity_id
_entity_poly.type
_entity_poly.pdbx_seq_one_letter_code
_entity_poly.pdbx_strand_id
1 'polypeptide(L)' 'MREIALVVGTRPETIKMAPVIRELEGRGITFIFIHTGQHYDYNMSRQFIAEL' A
#
# COMPACT_ATOMS: atom_id res chain seq x y z
N MET A 1 -1.03 13.83 -17.75
CA MET A 1 -0.95 13.59 -16.29
C MET A 1 -0.20 12.28 -16.10
N ARG A 2 0.76 12.18 -15.17
CA ARG A 2 1.39 10.89 -14.85
C ARG A 2 0.66 10.31 -13.64
N GLU A 3 0.04 9.15 -13.81
CA GLU A 3 -0.62 8.43 -12.73
C GLU A 3 0.39 7.49 -12.06
N ILE A 4 0.43 7.48 -10.74
CA ILE A 4 1.32 6.63 -9.95
C ILE A 4 0.50 5.46 -9.39
N ALA A 5 0.94 4.23 -9.67
CA ALA A 5 0.39 3.02 -9.06
C ALA A 5 1.43 2.42 -8.11
N LEU A 6 1.04 2.21 -6.86
CA LEU A 6 1.82 1.50 -5.84
C LEU A 6 1.28 0.07 -5.75
N VAL A 7 2.03 -0.90 -6.27
CA VAL A 7 1.63 -2.31 -6.28
C VAL A 7 2.47 -3.08 -5.25
N VAL A 8 1.81 -3.73 -4.31
CA VAL A 8 2.42 -4.59 -3.29
C VAL A 8 1.69 -5.92 -3.22
N GLY A 9 2.34 -6.99 -2.79
CA GLY A 9 1.68 -8.30 -2.62
C GLY A 9 1.84 -8.95 -1.26
N THR A 10 2.80 -8.48 -0.46
CA THR A 10 3.15 -9.06 0.82
C THR A 10 3.21 -8.01 1.93
N ARG A 11 3.06 -8.46 3.18
CA ARG A 11 3.17 -7.58 4.35
C ARG A 11 4.52 -6.82 4.43
N PRO A 12 5.70 -7.46 4.19
CA PRO A 12 6.96 -6.73 4.16
C PRO A 12 7.04 -5.64 3.09
N GLU A 13 6.39 -5.83 1.94
CA GLU A 13 6.32 -4.80 0.89
C GLU A 13 5.47 -3.62 1.35
N THR A 14 4.29 -3.85 1.91
CA THR A 14 3.44 -2.78 2.47
C THR A 14 4.18 -1.96 3.53
N ILE A 15 4.89 -2.62 4.47
CA ILE A 15 5.68 -1.94 5.51
C ILE A 15 6.77 -1.07 4.88
N LYS A 16 7.48 -1.57 3.87
CA LYS A 16 8.53 -0.82 3.17
C LYS A 16 7.98 0.33 2.32
N MET A 17 6.72 0.24 1.89
CA MET A 17 6.05 1.27 1.10
C MET A 17 5.43 2.38 1.95
N ALA A 18 5.19 2.17 3.25
CA ALA A 18 4.67 3.18 4.16
C ALA A 18 5.39 4.55 4.09
N PRO A 19 6.74 4.66 4.11
CA PRO A 19 7.42 5.95 3.98
C PRO A 19 7.20 6.62 2.61
N VAL A 20 7.06 5.85 1.53
CA VAL A 20 6.79 6.38 0.18
C VAL A 20 5.38 6.94 0.10
N ILE A 21 4.39 6.22 0.66
CA ILE A 21 3.00 6.67 0.75
C ILE A 21 2.92 8.01 1.49
N ARG A 22 3.53 8.11 2.67
CA ARG A 22 3.56 9.35 3.47
C ARG A 22 4.17 10.53 2.72
N GLU A 23 5.22 10.30 1.93
CA GLU A 23 5.84 11.35 1.13
C GLU A 23 4.94 11.80 -0.04
N LEU A 24 4.25 10.86 -0.70
CA LEU A 24 3.31 11.18 -1.77
C LEU A 24 2.12 11.99 -1.23
N GLU A 25 1.58 11.61 -0.07
CA GLU A 25 0.54 12.35 0.63
C GLU A 25 1.01 13.75 1.05
N GLY A 26 2.20 13.85 1.63
CA GLY A 26 2.80 15.13 2.03
C GLY A 26 3.04 16.09 0.86
N ARG A 27 3.23 15.56 -0.36
CA ARG A 27 3.35 16.35 -1.60
C ARG A 27 2.01 16.59 -2.31
N GLY A 28 0.90 16.05 -1.80
CA GLY A 28 -0.41 16.11 -2.47
C GLY A 28 -0.44 15.38 -3.82
N ILE A 29 0.42 14.38 -4.01
CA ILE A 29 0.47 13.58 -5.23
C ILE A 29 -0.55 12.45 -5.13
N THR A 30 -1.50 12.43 -6.05
CA THR A 30 -2.49 11.35 -6.14
C THR A 30 -1.83 10.07 -6.65
N PHE A 31 -2.13 8.94 -5.99
CA PHE A 31 -1.69 7.61 -6.40
C PHE A 31 -2.80 6.58 -6.17
N ILE A 32 -2.68 5.46 -6.86
CA ILE A 32 -3.53 4.28 -6.65
C ILE A 32 -2.70 3.26 -5.88
N PHE A 33 -3.23 2.77 -4.75
CA PHE A 33 -2.61 1.69 -3.99
C PHE A 33 -3.29 0.35 -4.33
N ILE A 34 -2.51 -0.64 -4.76
CA ILE A 34 -2.98 -1.94 -5.22
C ILE A 34 -2.27 -3.03 -4.40
N HIS A 35 -3.05 -3.81 -3.65
CA HIS A 35 -2.56 -4.98 -2.96
C HIS A 35 -2.97 -6.24 -3.73
N THR A 36 -2.00 -7.02 -4.23
CA THR A 36 -2.25 -8.18 -5.10
C THR A 36 -2.70 -9.43 -4.36
N GLY A 37 -2.57 -9.46 -3.03
CA GLY A 37 -3.00 -10.59 -2.22
C GLY A 37 -2.08 -11.82 -2.32
N GLN A 38 -0.79 -11.63 -2.62
CA GLN A 38 0.18 -12.74 -2.73
C GLN A 38 0.36 -13.53 -1.43
N HIS A 39 -0.08 -13.02 -0.27
CA HIS A 39 -0.19 -13.80 0.95
C HIS A 39 -1.66 -14.14 1.26
N TYR A 40 -2.02 -15.41 1.05
CA TYR A 40 -3.33 -15.99 1.37
C TYR A 40 -3.46 -16.18 2.87
N ASP A 41 -3.67 -15.09 3.60
CA ASP A 41 -4.25 -15.14 4.94
C ASP A 41 -5.28 -14.02 5.08
N TYR A 42 -6.41 -14.24 4.40
CA TYR A 42 -7.53 -13.30 4.25
C TYR A 42 -8.03 -12.73 5.60
N ASN A 43 -7.83 -13.48 6.68
CA ASN A 43 -8.18 -13.06 8.03
C ASN A 43 -7.12 -12.13 8.66
N MET A 44 -5.84 -12.28 8.34
CA MET A 44 -4.77 -11.45 8.89
C MET A 44 -4.62 -10.13 8.10
N SER A 45 -4.83 -10.15 6.77
CA SER A 45 -4.69 -8.95 5.94
C SER A 45 -5.74 -7.85 6.21
N ARG A 46 -6.96 -8.18 6.62
CA ARG A 46 -8.02 -7.17 6.86
C ARG A 46 -7.78 -6.32 8.11
N GLN A 47 -7.25 -6.89 9.18
CA GLN A 47 -6.96 -6.13 10.41
C GLN A 47 -5.89 -5.07 10.15
N PHE A 48 -4.84 -5.40 9.39
CA PHE A 48 -3.76 -4.44 9.10
C PHE A 48 -4.14 -3.33 8.14
N ILE A 49 -4.99 -3.58 7.14
CA ILE A 49 -5.46 -2.52 6.22
C ILE A 49 -6.32 -1.50 6.96
N ALA A 50 -7.01 -1.89 8.04
CA ALA A 50 -7.78 -0.96 8.86
C ALA A 50 -6.92 -0.10 9.81
N GLU A 51 -5.65 -0.45 10.02
CA GLU A 51 -4.70 0.27 10.89
C GLU A 51 -3.78 1.23 10.12
N LEU A 52 -3.83 1.19 8.78
CA LEU A 52 -3.18 2.15 7.89
C LEU A 52 -4.13 3.31 7.59
#